data_AF-A0A952IRS1-F1
#
_entry.id   AF-A0A952IRS1-F1
#
_cell.length_a   1.000
_cell.length_b   1.000
_cell.length_c   1.000
_cell.angle_alpha   90.00
_cell.angle_beta   90.00
_cell.angle_gamma   90.00
#
_symmetry.space_group_name_H-M   'P 1'
#
loop_
_entity.id
_entity.type
_entity.pdbx_description
1 polymer ?
#
loop_
_entity_poly.entity_id
_entity_poly.type
_entity_poly.pdbx_seq_one_letter_code
_entity_poly.pdbx_strand_id
1 'polypeptide(L)'
;MKILILGASYGSLLSTKLLMAGHDATLVCREATAELINGDGTHVRIKLRDESEHRVISSHQLPGKVDAATPESVKVVDYDMVCLAMQEPQYSAGAVRELMIQIAEARIPCLSIMNMPPLPYLRRIDTLKSVDLNAAYDEPSVWSGFDPDLISLCSPDPQAFRPPEEKANVLHVGLPTNFKAAGFADTKYNDMLRQLEADITAVQLDGKDVPVKLRVYDSLFVPMAKWSMLLTGNYRCVTKAQAIPIQQAVHGDIKESEQMYSWVDELARKLGANSADQVPFEKYANAAKNLLNPSSVARSIDGGATRVERVDRLVQLVGTSLGMQSDTVDSIVSTVDQKLEQNISASP
;
A
#
# COMPACT_ATOMS: atom_id res chain seq x y z
N MET A 1 22.11 3.57 -0.07
CA MET A 1 21.49 2.29 -0.47
C MET A 1 20.87 2.45 -1.85
N LYS A 2 20.71 1.35 -2.58
CA LYS A 2 19.99 1.29 -3.85
C LYS A 2 18.75 0.42 -3.70
N ILE A 3 17.57 1.00 -3.93
CA ILE A 3 16.27 0.38 -3.66
C ILE A 3 15.53 0.10 -4.97
N LEU A 4 15.13 -1.14 -5.20
CA LEU A 4 14.25 -1.49 -6.31
C LEU A 4 12.80 -1.29 -5.89
N ILE A 5 12.00 -0.53 -6.62
CA ILE A 5 10.60 -0.27 -6.28
C ILE A 5 9.70 -0.79 -7.39
N LEU A 6 8.93 -1.83 -7.09
CA LEU A 6 7.97 -2.39 -8.02
C LEU A 6 6.74 -1.47 -8.06
N GLY A 7 6.61 -0.68 -9.13
CA GLY A 7 5.53 0.27 -9.36
C GLY A 7 5.98 1.73 -9.32
N ALA A 8 5.91 2.42 -10.47
CA ALA A 8 6.36 3.81 -10.61
C ALA A 8 5.32 4.89 -10.21
N SER A 9 4.06 4.54 -9.96
CA SER A 9 3.05 5.54 -9.58
C SER A 9 3.17 5.91 -8.09
N TYR A 10 2.58 5.12 -7.20
CA TYR A 10 2.67 5.39 -5.76
C TYR A 10 4.11 5.25 -5.23
N GLY A 11 4.91 4.36 -5.82
CA GLY A 11 6.33 4.20 -5.53
C GLY A 11 7.17 5.47 -5.77
N SER A 12 6.74 6.39 -6.65
CA SER A 12 7.40 7.69 -6.83
C SER A 12 7.42 8.53 -5.55
N LEU A 13 6.43 8.39 -4.67
CA LEU A 13 6.44 9.10 -3.39
C LEU A 13 7.58 8.62 -2.49
N LEU A 14 7.70 7.30 -2.31
CA LEU A 14 8.77 6.71 -1.52
C LEU A 14 10.14 6.99 -2.17
N SER A 15 10.25 6.85 -3.50
CA SER A 15 11.49 7.14 -4.21
C SER A 15 11.91 8.59 -4.00
N THR A 16 11.03 9.58 -4.15
CA THR A 16 11.36 10.99 -3.86
C THR A 16 11.91 11.17 -2.43
N LYS A 17 11.34 10.52 -1.42
CA LYS A 17 11.86 10.61 -0.05
C LYS A 17 13.25 9.98 0.09
N LEU A 18 13.49 8.84 -0.54
CA LEU A 18 14.79 8.16 -0.57
C LEU A 18 15.86 9.01 -1.28
N LEU A 19 15.50 9.58 -2.43
CA LEU A 19 16.38 10.43 -3.23
C LEU A 19 16.77 11.70 -2.48
N MET A 20 15.82 12.34 -1.79
CA MET A 20 16.11 13.50 -0.92
C MET A 20 17.09 13.14 0.21
N ALA A 21 17.03 11.90 0.70
CA ALA A 21 17.91 11.37 1.73
C ALA A 21 19.27 10.87 1.19
N GLY A 22 19.52 10.98 -0.12
CA GLY A 22 20.78 10.56 -0.74
C GLY A 22 20.87 9.07 -1.06
N HIS A 23 19.73 8.37 -1.13
CA HIS A 23 19.66 6.99 -1.59
C HIS A 23 19.19 6.91 -3.04
N ASP A 24 19.61 5.87 -3.74
CA ASP A 24 19.24 5.63 -5.13
C ASP A 24 18.00 4.74 -5.22
N ALA A 25 17.18 4.93 -6.24
CA ALA A 25 15.98 4.13 -6.46
C ALA A 25 15.76 3.79 -7.94
N THR A 26 15.37 2.54 -8.21
CA THR A 26 14.93 2.11 -9.55
C THR A 26 13.44 1.83 -9.53
N LEU A 27 12.68 2.52 -10.37
CA LEU A 27 11.22 2.34 -10.48
C LEU A 27 10.88 1.32 -11.59
N VAL A 28 10.32 0.17 -11.22
CA VAL A 28 9.84 -0.81 -12.20
C VAL A 28 8.51 -0.34 -12.78
N CYS A 29 8.45 -0.23 -14.09
CA CYS A 29 7.26 0.20 -14.83
C CYS A 29 7.26 -0.30 -16.28
N ARG A 30 6.28 0.14 -17.07
CA ARG A 30 6.24 -0.16 -18.51
C ARG A 30 7.26 0.68 -19.25
N GLU A 31 7.74 0.19 -20.39
CA GLU A 31 8.78 0.82 -21.23
C GLU A 31 8.56 2.32 -21.46
N ALA A 32 7.39 2.74 -21.95
CA ALA A 32 7.10 4.17 -22.18
C ALA A 32 7.16 5.03 -20.91
N THR A 33 6.86 4.45 -19.73
CA THR A 33 7.02 5.16 -18.44
C THR A 33 8.48 5.17 -18.01
N ALA A 34 9.24 4.11 -18.30
CA ALA A 34 10.66 4.04 -18.01
C ALA A 34 11.45 5.08 -18.82
N GLU A 35 11.20 5.16 -20.14
CA GLU A 35 11.78 6.18 -21.01
C GLU A 35 11.48 7.60 -20.51
N LEU A 36 10.22 7.86 -20.14
CA LEU A 36 9.80 9.14 -19.60
C LEU A 36 10.52 9.48 -18.30
N ILE A 37 10.61 8.55 -17.34
CA ILE A 37 11.27 8.80 -16.06
C ILE A 37 12.79 8.95 -16.25
N ASN A 38 13.41 8.16 -17.12
CA ASN A 38 14.84 8.26 -17.39
C ASN A 38 15.22 9.57 -18.12
N GLY A 39 14.31 10.12 -18.93
CA GLY A 39 14.52 11.39 -19.62
C GLY A 39 14.16 12.64 -18.79
N ASP A 40 12.98 12.64 -18.16
CA ASP A 40 12.39 13.81 -17.51
C ASP A 40 12.47 13.75 -15.96
N GLY A 41 12.83 12.61 -15.37
CA GLY A 41 12.77 12.39 -13.93
C GLY A 41 11.33 12.21 -13.40
N THR A 42 11.15 12.17 -12.09
CA THR A 42 9.84 12.21 -11.42
C THR A 42 9.55 13.59 -10.85
N HIS A 43 8.26 13.95 -10.79
CA HIS A 43 7.77 15.22 -10.27
C HIS A 43 6.71 14.97 -9.21
N VAL A 44 7.08 15.14 -7.94
CA VAL A 44 6.16 14.89 -6.81
C VAL A 44 5.75 16.21 -6.18
N ARG A 45 4.44 16.48 -6.19
CA ARG A 45 3.83 17.68 -5.61
C ARG A 45 3.50 17.42 -4.14
N ILE A 46 4.23 18.06 -3.23
CA ILE A 46 4.02 17.96 -1.78
C ILE A 46 3.86 19.36 -1.19
N LYS A 47 2.85 19.51 -0.34
CA LYS A 47 2.64 20.72 0.46
C LYS A 47 3.45 20.63 1.75
N LEU A 48 4.37 21.57 1.96
CA LEU A 48 5.14 21.65 3.20
C LEU A 48 4.30 22.27 4.30
N ARG A 49 4.75 22.12 5.55
CA ARG A 49 4.10 22.76 6.70
C ARG A 49 4.05 24.29 6.49
N ASP A 50 2.89 24.86 6.80
CA ASP A 50 2.62 26.30 6.77
C ASP A 50 2.72 26.97 5.38
N GLU A 51 2.71 26.19 4.30
CA GLU A 51 2.60 26.72 2.93
C GLU A 51 1.16 26.65 2.43
N SER A 52 0.77 27.54 1.51
CA SER A 52 -0.55 27.49 0.86
C SER A 52 -0.56 26.58 -0.37
N GLU A 53 0.54 26.57 -1.10
CA GLU A 53 0.72 25.84 -2.36
C GLU A 53 1.55 24.56 -2.20
N HIS A 54 1.37 23.62 -3.14
CA HIS A 54 2.26 22.48 -3.27
C HIS A 54 3.57 22.89 -3.94
N ARG A 55 4.69 22.39 -3.41
CA ARG A 55 5.97 22.44 -4.11
C ARG A 55 6.10 21.27 -5.06
N VAL A 56 6.67 21.51 -6.24
CA VAL A 56 7.09 20.46 -7.16
C VAL A 56 8.51 20.05 -6.81
N ILE A 57 8.68 18.80 -6.38
CA ILE A 57 10.00 18.21 -6.13
C ILE A 57 10.39 17.41 -7.37
N SER A 58 11.42 17.86 -8.09
CA SER A 58 11.98 17.18 -9.26
C SER A 58 13.11 16.25 -8.83
N SER A 59 13.08 14.99 -9.26
CA SER A 59 14.11 14.00 -8.91
C SER A 59 15.50 14.37 -9.41
N HIS A 60 15.62 15.12 -10.51
CA HIS A 60 16.92 15.56 -11.05
C HIS A 60 17.66 16.55 -10.15
N GLN A 61 16.96 17.16 -9.20
CA GLN A 61 17.53 18.14 -8.26
C GLN A 61 17.87 17.51 -6.91
N LEU A 62 17.71 16.19 -6.76
CA LEU A 62 17.91 15.48 -5.51
C LEU A 62 19.31 14.85 -5.44
N PRO A 63 19.85 14.63 -4.22
CA PRO A 63 21.19 14.05 -4.06
C PRO A 63 21.28 12.58 -4.48
N GLY A 64 20.21 11.80 -4.28
CA GLY A 64 20.10 10.43 -4.80
C GLY A 64 19.66 10.39 -6.26
N LYS A 65 19.91 9.26 -6.93
CA LYS A 65 19.59 9.04 -8.35
C LYS A 65 18.36 8.15 -8.53
N VAL A 66 17.51 8.54 -9.48
CA VAL A 66 16.41 7.71 -9.96
C VAL A 66 16.67 7.25 -11.37
N ASP A 67 16.41 5.97 -11.62
CA ASP A 67 16.19 5.42 -12.95
C ASP A 67 14.90 4.59 -12.94
N ALA A 68 14.51 4.14 -14.11
CA ALA A 68 13.33 3.29 -14.31
C ALA A 68 13.63 2.20 -15.32
N ALA A 69 13.01 1.04 -15.09
CA ALA A 69 13.33 -0.21 -15.77
C ALA A 69 12.05 -1.00 -16.05
N THR A 70 12.03 -1.77 -17.14
CA THR A 70 11.02 -2.82 -17.32
C THR A 70 11.38 -4.02 -16.45
N PRO A 71 10.42 -4.87 -16.03
CA PRO A 71 10.71 -6.01 -15.16
C PRO A 71 11.84 -6.92 -15.68
N GLU A 72 11.91 -7.15 -16.99
CA GLU A 72 12.89 -8.01 -17.66
C GLU A 72 14.32 -7.45 -17.62
N SER A 73 14.45 -6.13 -17.49
CA SER A 73 15.75 -5.44 -17.49
C SER A 73 16.39 -5.35 -16.10
N VAL A 74 15.67 -5.74 -15.05
CA VAL A 74 16.12 -5.66 -13.67
C VAL A 74 17.11 -6.79 -13.34
N LYS A 75 18.25 -6.42 -12.77
CA LYS A 75 19.19 -7.36 -12.12
C LYS A 75 19.04 -7.24 -10.61
N VAL A 76 18.28 -8.16 -10.03
CA VAL A 76 17.88 -8.12 -8.62
C VAL A 76 19.06 -7.99 -7.66
N VAL A 77 20.19 -8.63 -7.95
CA VAL A 77 21.41 -8.58 -7.12
C VAL A 77 22.07 -7.20 -7.00
N ASP A 78 21.68 -6.24 -7.82
CA ASP A 78 22.22 -4.87 -7.78
C ASP A 78 21.59 -4.01 -6.66
N TYR A 79 20.62 -4.55 -5.91
CA TYR A 79 19.80 -3.80 -4.95
C TYR A 79 19.97 -4.29 -3.52
N ASP A 80 19.90 -3.35 -2.57
CA ASP A 80 19.99 -3.64 -1.13
C ASP A 80 18.64 -4.11 -0.56
N MET A 81 17.54 -3.59 -1.10
CA MET A 81 16.16 -3.85 -0.67
C MET A 81 15.19 -3.68 -1.84
N VAL A 82 14.08 -4.41 -1.79
CA VAL A 82 12.93 -4.22 -2.70
C VAL A 82 11.78 -3.54 -1.96
N CYS A 83 11.07 -2.62 -2.62
CA CYS A 83 9.79 -2.12 -2.16
C CYS A 83 8.65 -2.55 -3.09
N LEU A 84 7.58 -3.10 -2.52
CA LEU A 84 6.40 -3.55 -3.25
C LEU A 84 5.36 -2.41 -3.23
N ALA A 85 5.11 -1.79 -4.38
CA ALA A 85 4.29 -0.57 -4.52
C ALA A 85 3.25 -0.64 -5.67
N MET A 86 2.93 -1.83 -6.14
CA MET A 86 1.81 -2.13 -7.05
C MET A 86 0.62 -2.72 -6.29
N GLN A 87 -0.55 -2.79 -6.94
CA GLN A 87 -1.68 -3.56 -6.44
C GLN A 87 -1.39 -5.05 -6.51
N GLU A 88 -1.88 -5.82 -5.54
CA GLU A 88 -1.61 -7.27 -5.42
C GLU A 88 -1.82 -8.08 -6.73
N PRO A 89 -2.92 -7.89 -7.52
CA PRO A 89 -3.10 -8.65 -8.76
C PRO A 89 -2.07 -8.34 -9.86
N GLN A 90 -1.29 -7.27 -9.74
CA GLN A 90 -0.29 -6.92 -10.75
C GLN A 90 0.98 -7.79 -10.63
N TYR A 91 1.22 -8.41 -9.48
CA TYR A 91 2.40 -9.26 -9.29
C TYR A 91 2.30 -10.59 -10.05
N SER A 92 1.09 -11.02 -10.43
CA SER A 92 0.85 -12.21 -11.27
C SER A 92 1.07 -11.95 -12.77
N ALA A 93 1.29 -10.70 -13.19
CA ALA A 93 1.27 -10.32 -14.59
C ALA A 93 2.64 -10.49 -15.29
N GLY A 94 2.70 -11.42 -16.26
CA GLY A 94 3.79 -11.51 -17.24
C GLY A 94 5.18 -11.46 -16.61
N ALA A 95 6.03 -10.57 -17.10
CA ALA A 95 7.41 -10.41 -16.61
C ALA A 95 7.53 -9.97 -15.14
N VAL A 96 6.48 -9.40 -14.53
CA VAL A 96 6.50 -9.09 -13.09
C VAL A 96 6.53 -10.38 -12.26
N ARG A 97 5.82 -11.42 -12.70
CA ARG A 97 5.84 -12.73 -12.03
C ARG A 97 7.24 -13.34 -12.04
N GLU A 98 7.93 -13.27 -13.17
CA GLU A 98 9.31 -13.74 -13.31
C GLU A 98 10.25 -12.95 -12.40
N LEU A 99 10.10 -11.63 -12.35
CA LEU A 99 10.86 -10.78 -11.42
C LEU A 99 10.58 -11.14 -9.95
N MET A 100 9.34 -11.45 -9.59
CA MET A 100 9.00 -11.89 -8.22
C MET A 100 9.71 -13.20 -7.84
N ILE A 101 9.82 -14.15 -8.77
CA ILE A 101 10.59 -15.39 -8.58
C ILE A 101 12.07 -15.07 -8.33
N GLN A 102 12.66 -14.22 -9.16
CA GLN A 102 14.07 -13.81 -9.02
C GLN A 102 14.34 -13.10 -7.67
N ILE A 103 13.41 -12.24 -7.22
CA ILE A 103 13.51 -11.55 -5.92
C ILE A 103 13.49 -12.56 -4.78
N ALA A 104 12.57 -13.54 -4.82
CA ALA A 104 12.48 -14.59 -3.82
C ALA A 104 13.75 -15.45 -3.76
N GLU A 105 14.26 -15.89 -4.92
CA GLU A 105 15.49 -16.69 -5.03
C GLU A 105 16.73 -15.94 -4.55
N ALA A 106 16.81 -14.64 -4.83
CA ALA A 106 17.91 -13.78 -4.37
C ALA A 106 17.84 -13.45 -2.87
N ARG A 107 16.73 -13.76 -2.18
CA ARG A 107 16.53 -13.52 -0.75
C ARG A 107 16.80 -12.07 -0.34
N ILE A 108 16.31 -11.12 -1.15
CA ILE A 108 16.43 -9.68 -0.84
C ILE A 108 15.30 -9.26 0.11
N PRO A 109 15.58 -8.47 1.16
CA PRO A 109 14.53 -7.97 2.05
C PRO A 109 13.54 -7.10 1.26
N CYS A 110 12.25 -7.31 1.50
CA CYS A 110 11.18 -6.61 0.82
C CYS A 110 10.29 -5.84 1.80
N LEU A 111 10.11 -4.54 1.57
CA LEU A 111 9.15 -3.69 2.28
C LEU A 111 7.92 -3.46 1.40
N SER A 112 6.76 -3.98 1.79
CA SER A 112 5.51 -3.65 1.12
C SER A 112 4.95 -2.32 1.59
N ILE A 113 4.58 -1.44 0.66
CA ILE A 113 3.78 -0.23 0.91
C ILE A 113 2.37 -0.36 0.29
N MET A 114 1.88 -1.58 0.17
CA MET A 114 0.56 -1.91 -0.39
C MET A 114 -0.50 -1.89 0.71
N ASN A 115 -1.78 -1.74 0.33
CA ASN A 115 -2.87 -1.94 1.28
C ASN A 115 -3.06 -3.43 1.60
N MET A 116 -2.92 -4.29 0.58
CA MET A 116 -2.97 -5.74 0.76
C MET A 116 -1.66 -6.23 1.39
N PRO A 117 -1.69 -6.87 2.56
CA PRO A 117 -0.51 -7.52 3.13
C PRO A 117 -0.01 -8.62 2.19
N PRO A 118 1.31 -8.71 1.88
CA PRO A 118 1.85 -9.89 1.23
C PRO A 118 1.55 -11.14 2.05
N LEU A 119 1.21 -12.24 1.40
CA LEU A 119 0.92 -13.51 2.11
C LEU A 119 2.06 -13.95 3.05
N PRO A 120 3.36 -13.84 2.70
CA PRO A 120 4.45 -14.24 3.59
C PRO A 120 4.55 -13.34 4.84
N TYR A 121 4.15 -12.07 4.75
CA TYR A 121 4.08 -11.20 5.93
C TYR A 121 3.10 -11.75 6.97
N LEU A 122 1.92 -12.18 6.52
CA LEU A 122 0.90 -12.75 7.41
C LEU A 122 1.36 -14.06 8.05
N ARG A 123 2.24 -14.82 7.39
CA ARG A 123 2.84 -16.06 7.96
C ARG A 123 3.77 -15.80 9.15
N ARG A 124 4.18 -14.55 9.38
CA ARG A 124 4.95 -14.13 10.58
C ARG A 124 4.07 -14.03 11.83
N ILE A 125 2.75 -14.06 11.68
CA ILE A 125 1.80 -14.00 12.79
C ILE A 125 1.41 -15.43 13.15
N ASP A 126 1.78 -15.86 14.36
CA ASP A 126 1.64 -17.27 14.78
C ASP A 126 0.22 -17.82 14.59
N THR A 127 -0.80 -17.02 14.93
CA THR A 127 -2.22 -17.40 14.79
C THR A 127 -2.68 -17.54 13.34
N LEU A 128 -1.96 -16.94 12.38
CA LEU A 128 -2.28 -16.99 10.95
C LEU A 128 -1.37 -17.94 10.16
N LYS A 129 -0.29 -18.43 10.78
CA LYS A 129 0.75 -19.21 10.11
C LYS A 129 0.21 -20.42 9.34
N SER A 130 -0.82 -21.09 9.85
CA SER A 130 -1.45 -22.26 9.21
C SER A 130 -2.84 -21.99 8.61
N VAL A 131 -3.33 -20.75 8.65
CA VAL A 131 -4.66 -20.40 8.12
C VAL A 131 -4.61 -20.37 6.60
N ASP A 132 -5.60 -20.95 5.93
CA ASP A 132 -5.73 -20.80 4.47
C ASP A 132 -6.32 -19.42 4.15
N LEU A 133 -5.50 -18.58 3.56
CA LEU A 133 -5.85 -17.21 3.15
C LEU A 133 -5.85 -17.06 1.64
N ASN A 134 -5.66 -18.15 0.89
CA ASN A 134 -5.43 -18.13 -0.55
C ASN A 134 -6.58 -17.47 -1.31
N ALA A 135 -7.82 -17.65 -0.87
CA ALA A 135 -8.99 -17.05 -1.52
C ALA A 135 -9.03 -15.51 -1.47
N ALA A 136 -8.15 -14.86 -0.70
CA ALA A 136 -8.01 -13.41 -0.66
C ALA A 136 -6.95 -12.85 -1.63
N TYR A 137 -6.22 -13.69 -2.36
CA TYR A 137 -5.15 -13.29 -3.28
C TYR A 137 -5.50 -13.70 -4.70
N ASP A 138 -5.11 -12.90 -5.70
CA ASP A 138 -5.36 -13.21 -7.10
C ASP A 138 -4.63 -14.48 -7.55
N GLU A 139 -3.33 -14.53 -7.27
CA GLU A 139 -2.51 -15.71 -7.53
C GLU A 139 -1.58 -15.97 -6.32
N PRO A 140 -2.05 -16.74 -5.31
CA PRO A 140 -1.27 -17.03 -4.10
C PRO A 140 0.11 -17.61 -4.38
N SER A 141 0.26 -18.36 -5.48
CA SER A 141 1.51 -19.03 -5.84
C SER A 141 2.67 -18.08 -6.08
N VAL A 142 2.41 -16.82 -6.46
CA VAL A 142 3.45 -15.80 -6.71
C VAL A 142 4.26 -15.46 -5.45
N TRP A 143 3.67 -15.71 -4.28
CA TRP A 143 4.27 -15.45 -2.98
C TRP A 143 5.02 -16.65 -2.39
N SER A 144 4.91 -17.83 -3.00
CA SER A 144 5.34 -19.10 -2.39
C SER A 144 6.85 -19.23 -2.15
N GLY A 145 7.67 -18.57 -2.96
CA GLY A 145 9.13 -18.59 -2.82
C GLY A 145 9.68 -17.63 -1.76
N PHE A 146 8.87 -16.70 -1.26
CA PHE A 146 9.35 -15.67 -0.34
C PHE A 146 9.47 -16.19 1.09
N ASP A 147 10.60 -15.89 1.70
CA ASP A 147 10.84 -16.11 3.12
C ASP A 147 10.06 -15.08 3.96
N PRO A 148 9.14 -15.50 4.85
CA PRO A 148 8.41 -14.59 5.73
C PRO A 148 9.32 -13.62 6.50
N ASP A 149 10.51 -14.05 6.91
CA ASP A 149 11.42 -13.25 7.73
C ASP A 149 12.05 -12.07 6.96
N LEU A 150 12.03 -12.16 5.63
CA LEU A 150 12.51 -11.14 4.70
C LEU A 150 11.41 -10.20 4.20
N ILE A 151 10.16 -10.41 4.60
CA ILE A 151 9.04 -9.55 4.22
C ILE A 151 8.61 -8.68 5.40
N SER A 152 8.55 -7.38 5.15
CA SER A 152 7.86 -6.43 6.02
C SER A 152 6.72 -5.70 5.31
N LEU A 153 5.84 -5.11 6.10
CA LEU A 153 4.69 -4.35 5.64
C LEU A 153 4.69 -2.97 6.27
N CYS A 154 4.29 -2.00 5.47
CA CYS A 154 3.98 -0.65 5.86
C CYS A 154 2.49 -0.40 5.68
N SER A 155 1.87 0.35 6.60
CA SER A 155 0.61 1.04 6.28
C SER A 155 0.92 2.23 5.38
N PRO A 156 0.47 2.26 4.12
CA PRO A 156 0.59 3.43 3.26
C PRO A 156 -0.46 4.47 3.66
N ASP A 157 -0.14 5.29 4.67
CA ASP A 157 -1.04 6.37 5.07
C ASP A 157 -1.07 7.57 4.11
N PRO A 158 0.01 7.94 3.39
CA PRO A 158 -0.03 9.09 2.48
C PRO A 158 -1.09 8.91 1.41
N GLN A 159 -1.94 9.93 1.20
CA GLN A 159 -2.86 9.95 0.06
C GLN A 159 -2.22 10.68 -1.10
N ALA A 160 -1.90 9.91 -2.14
CA ALA A 160 -1.33 10.44 -3.38
C ALA A 160 -2.06 9.86 -4.59
N PHE A 161 -2.14 10.66 -5.66
CA PHE A 161 -2.74 10.24 -6.92
C PHE A 161 -1.98 10.86 -8.08
N ARG A 162 -2.01 10.18 -9.24
CA ARG A 162 -1.57 10.76 -10.50
C ARG A 162 -2.70 11.64 -11.06
N PRO A 163 -2.49 12.95 -11.28
CA PRO A 163 -3.52 13.79 -11.89
C PRO A 163 -3.83 13.29 -13.32
N PRO A 164 -5.12 13.25 -13.75
CA PRO A 164 -5.50 12.70 -15.05
C PRO A 164 -4.89 13.42 -16.26
N GLU A 165 -4.71 14.74 -16.16
CA GLU A 165 -4.21 15.60 -17.23
C GLU A 165 -2.67 15.66 -17.30
N GLU A 166 -1.97 14.97 -16.39
CA GLU A 166 -0.52 15.03 -16.27
C GLU A 166 0.16 13.78 -16.81
N LYS A 167 1.44 13.91 -17.15
CA LYS A 167 2.29 12.79 -17.57
C LYS A 167 2.44 11.74 -16.45
N ALA A 168 2.81 10.51 -16.83
CA ALA A 168 2.92 9.37 -15.90
C ALA A 168 3.97 9.52 -14.79
N ASN A 169 4.92 10.45 -14.94
CA ASN A 169 5.96 10.77 -13.96
C ASN A 169 5.56 11.87 -12.96
N VAL A 170 4.30 12.33 -12.97
CA VAL A 170 3.79 13.35 -12.04
C VAL A 170 2.89 12.70 -10.97
N LEU A 171 3.15 13.02 -9.71
CA LEU A 171 2.35 12.56 -8.57
C LEU A 171 1.93 13.75 -7.70
N HIS A 172 0.67 13.77 -7.25
CA HIS A 172 0.16 14.77 -6.32
C HIS A 172 -0.15 14.16 -4.96
N VAL A 173 0.40 14.73 -3.90
CA VAL A 173 0.14 14.31 -2.51
C VAL A 173 -0.92 15.21 -1.90
N GLY A 174 -2.13 14.67 -1.75
CA GLY A 174 -3.26 15.38 -1.15
C GLY A 174 -3.20 15.38 0.38
N LEU A 175 -2.71 14.29 0.98
CA LEU A 175 -2.56 14.16 2.44
C LEU A 175 -1.17 13.60 2.78
N PRO A 176 -0.23 14.43 3.27
CA PRO A 176 1.17 14.04 3.47
C PRO A 176 1.41 13.44 4.87
N THR A 177 0.76 12.30 5.16
CA THR A 177 0.99 11.49 6.38
C THR A 177 2.20 10.57 6.22
N ASN A 178 2.48 9.68 7.18
CA ASN A 178 3.71 8.88 7.23
C ASN A 178 3.49 7.43 6.81
N PHE A 179 4.49 6.84 6.16
CA PHE A 179 4.64 5.41 6.05
C PHE A 179 4.92 4.82 7.43
N LYS A 180 4.12 3.84 7.88
CA LYS A 180 4.33 3.15 9.17
C LYS A 180 4.69 1.69 8.92
N ALA A 181 5.97 1.38 8.99
CA ALA A 181 6.51 0.05 8.73
C ALA A 181 6.64 -0.75 10.02
N ALA A 182 6.29 -2.04 9.96
CA ALA A 182 6.77 -3.01 10.93
C ALA A 182 8.26 -3.34 10.67
N GLY A 183 8.95 -3.85 11.68
CA GLY A 183 10.30 -4.40 11.51
C GLY A 183 10.31 -5.71 10.71
N PHE A 184 11.46 -6.02 10.13
CA PHE A 184 11.81 -7.37 9.66
C PHE A 184 12.04 -8.32 10.85
N ALA A 185 12.17 -9.63 10.60
CA ALA A 185 12.53 -10.57 11.67
C ALA A 185 14.02 -10.47 12.03
N ASP A 186 14.88 -10.23 11.03
CA ASP A 186 16.33 -10.11 11.21
C ASP A 186 16.74 -8.68 11.61
N THR A 187 17.59 -8.55 12.62
CA THR A 187 18.13 -7.27 13.09
C THR A 187 18.94 -6.55 12.03
N LYS A 188 19.65 -7.27 11.15
CA LYS A 188 20.42 -6.67 10.05
C LYS A 188 19.55 -5.85 9.11
N TYR A 189 18.37 -6.36 8.74
CA TYR A 189 17.45 -5.65 7.85
C TYR A 189 16.66 -4.57 8.60
N ASN A 190 16.48 -4.72 9.91
CA ASN A 190 15.97 -3.64 10.75
C ASN A 190 16.96 -2.47 10.85
N ASP A 191 18.27 -2.72 10.96
CA ASP A 191 19.29 -1.65 10.96
C ASP A 191 19.23 -0.86 9.64
N MET A 192 19.10 -1.58 8.51
CA MET A 192 18.90 -0.97 7.20
C MET A 192 17.63 -0.10 7.15
N LEU A 193 16.51 -0.62 7.64
CA LEU A 193 15.22 0.08 7.65
C LEU A 193 15.22 1.30 8.60
N ARG A 194 15.91 1.20 9.74
CA ARG A 194 16.10 2.30 10.70
C ARG A 194 17.04 3.38 10.15
N GLN A 195 18.04 2.99 9.37
CA GLN A 195 18.88 3.95 8.64
C GLN A 195 18.05 4.76 7.65
N LEU A 196 17.20 4.09 6.84
CA LEU A 196 16.26 4.77 5.92
C LEU A 196 15.31 5.71 6.68
N GLU A 197 14.79 5.29 7.83
CA GLU A 197 13.96 6.15 8.70
C GLU A 197 14.70 7.40 9.17
N ALA A 198 15.93 7.25 9.66
CA ALA A 198 16.75 8.34 10.17
C ALA A 198 17.08 9.34 9.05
N ASP A 199 17.52 8.84 7.90
CA ASP A 199 17.93 9.66 6.77
C ASP A 199 16.73 10.44 6.19
N ILE A 200 15.57 9.79 5.99
CA ILE A 200 14.33 10.47 5.56
C ILE A 200 13.84 11.47 6.62
N THR A 201 14.06 11.19 7.90
CA THR A 201 13.68 12.11 8.98
C THR A 201 14.50 13.39 8.93
N ALA A 202 15.80 13.29 8.65
CA ALA A 202 16.72 14.43 8.58
C ALA A 202 16.52 15.33 7.36
N VAL A 203 15.79 14.88 6.32
CA VAL A 203 15.54 15.64 5.10
C VAL A 203 14.87 16.99 5.39
N GLN A 204 15.50 18.05 4.87
CA GLN A 204 14.96 19.41 4.82
C GLN A 204 15.00 19.97 3.40
N LEU A 205 14.09 20.90 3.10
CA LEU A 205 14.08 21.68 1.86
C LEU A 205 13.95 23.16 2.23
N ASP A 206 14.93 23.98 1.83
CA ASP A 206 15.06 25.39 2.23
C ASP A 206 14.96 25.61 3.75
N GLY A 207 15.59 24.72 4.52
CA GLY A 207 15.58 24.75 5.99
C GLY A 207 14.23 24.32 6.62
N LYS A 208 13.26 23.88 5.82
CA LYS A 208 11.96 23.39 6.31
C LYS A 208 11.91 21.87 6.34
N ASP A 209 11.22 21.32 7.34
CA ASP A 209 10.89 19.89 7.38
C ASP A 209 10.00 19.49 6.21
N VAL A 210 10.34 18.39 5.55
CA VAL A 210 9.55 17.85 4.44
C VAL A 210 8.68 16.69 4.94
N PRO A 211 7.34 16.79 4.82
CA PRO A 211 6.44 15.78 5.35
C PRO A 211 6.52 14.48 4.53
N VAL A 212 5.73 13.49 4.95
CA VAL A 212 5.86 12.08 4.56
C VAL A 212 7.18 11.49 5.02
N LYS A 213 7.14 10.86 6.19
CA LYS A 213 8.28 10.15 6.79
C LYS A 213 8.08 8.64 6.71
N LEU A 214 9.18 7.90 6.75
CA LEU A 214 9.18 6.49 7.13
C LEU A 214 9.24 6.42 8.67
N ARG A 215 8.35 5.64 9.28
CA ARG A 215 8.28 5.42 10.72
C ARG A 215 8.29 3.93 10.98
N VAL A 216 9.31 3.44 11.67
CA VAL A 216 9.50 2.01 11.90
C VAL A 216 9.04 1.67 13.32
N TYR A 217 8.29 0.59 13.45
CA TYR A 217 7.70 0.12 14.70
C TYR A 217 8.09 -1.32 14.93
N ASP A 218 8.25 -1.69 16.20
CA ASP A 218 8.64 -3.06 16.57
C ASP A 218 7.44 -4.03 16.46
N SER A 219 6.22 -3.51 16.54
CA SER A 219 4.99 -4.30 16.42
C SER A 219 4.66 -4.65 14.96
N LEU A 220 4.44 -5.94 14.71
CA LEU A 220 3.94 -6.47 13.43
C LEU A 220 2.51 -6.03 13.10
N PHE A 221 1.80 -5.45 14.06
CA PHE A 221 0.38 -5.18 13.92
C PHE A 221 0.09 -3.71 13.58
N VAL A 222 1.10 -2.84 13.63
CA VAL A 222 0.94 -1.41 13.27
C VAL A 222 0.35 -1.23 11.87
N PRO A 223 0.76 -2.01 10.84
CA PRO A 223 0.12 -1.91 9.53
C PRO A 223 -1.37 -2.28 9.52
N MET A 224 -1.82 -3.15 10.43
CA MET A 224 -3.21 -3.61 10.49
C MET A 224 -4.19 -2.55 10.99
N ALA A 225 -3.71 -1.48 11.62
CA ALA A 225 -4.54 -0.33 11.98
C ALA A 225 -5.29 0.27 10.77
N LYS A 226 -4.81 0.00 9.55
CA LYS A 226 -5.45 0.43 8.31
C LYS A 226 -6.69 -0.38 7.95
N TRP A 227 -6.80 -1.63 8.39
CA TRP A 227 -7.91 -2.53 8.01
C TRP A 227 -9.27 -1.92 8.36
N SER A 228 -9.42 -1.37 9.55
CA SER A 228 -10.67 -0.75 10.00
C SER A 228 -11.10 0.41 9.09
N MET A 229 -10.15 1.23 8.62
CA MET A 229 -10.45 2.30 7.66
C MET A 229 -10.81 1.75 6.28
N LEU A 230 -10.10 0.72 5.80
CA LEU A 230 -10.35 0.11 4.50
C LEU A 230 -11.74 -0.53 4.44
N LEU A 231 -12.14 -1.27 5.47
CA LEU A 231 -13.44 -1.91 5.52
C LEU A 231 -14.55 -0.84 5.68
N THR A 232 -14.41 0.09 6.63
CA THR A 232 -15.43 1.12 6.93
C THR A 232 -15.61 2.17 5.84
N GLY A 233 -14.56 2.52 5.11
CA GLY A 233 -14.64 3.41 3.96
C GLY A 233 -14.52 2.66 2.64
N ASN A 234 -13.32 2.19 2.33
CA ASN A 234 -12.95 1.83 0.97
C ASN A 234 -13.84 0.74 0.36
N TYR A 235 -14.08 -0.35 1.07
CA TYR A 235 -14.87 -1.45 0.55
C TYR A 235 -16.38 -1.20 0.65
N ARG A 236 -16.85 -0.39 1.61
CA ARG A 236 -18.26 0.08 1.64
C ARG A 236 -18.59 1.10 0.55
N CYS A 237 -17.59 1.68 -0.13
CA CYS A 237 -17.83 2.40 -1.38
C CYS A 237 -18.37 1.50 -2.49
N VAL A 238 -18.10 0.19 -2.45
CA VAL A 238 -18.59 -0.77 -3.45
C VAL A 238 -20.04 -1.09 -3.11
N THR A 239 -20.95 -0.75 -4.01
CA THR A 239 -22.37 -1.06 -3.87
C THR A 239 -22.83 -1.94 -5.02
N LYS A 240 -24.03 -2.52 -4.90
CA LYS A 240 -24.68 -3.23 -6.02
C LYS A 240 -24.99 -2.31 -7.21
N ALA A 241 -25.09 -1.00 -6.95
CA ALA A 241 -25.30 0.02 -7.97
C ALA A 241 -23.94 0.66 -8.34
N GLN A 242 -23.90 1.99 -8.44
CA GLN A 242 -22.66 2.75 -8.63
C GLN A 242 -21.92 2.94 -7.30
N ALA A 243 -20.60 3.04 -7.39
CA ALA A 243 -19.73 3.35 -6.26
C ALA A 243 -20.10 4.69 -5.63
N ILE A 244 -20.05 4.73 -4.30
CA ILE A 244 -20.33 5.94 -3.52
C ILE A 244 -19.04 6.55 -2.96
N PRO A 245 -19.00 7.87 -2.70
CA PRO A 245 -17.89 8.51 -1.99
C PRO A 245 -17.58 7.87 -0.63
N ILE A 246 -16.33 7.91 -0.19
CA ILE A 246 -15.95 7.42 1.15
C ILE A 246 -16.70 8.17 2.24
N GLN A 247 -16.91 9.48 2.07
CA GLN A 247 -17.76 10.27 2.97
C GLN A 247 -19.14 9.65 3.14
N GLN A 248 -19.80 9.28 2.03
CA GLN A 248 -21.13 8.68 2.07
C GLN A 248 -21.10 7.27 2.66
N ALA A 249 -20.09 6.47 2.34
CA ALA A 249 -19.91 5.13 2.93
C ALA A 249 -19.79 5.21 4.46
N VAL A 250 -19.05 6.19 4.99
CA VAL A 250 -18.83 6.33 6.43
C VAL A 250 -20.00 7.03 7.15
N HIS A 251 -20.56 8.10 6.56
CA HIS A 251 -21.57 8.95 7.23
C HIS A 251 -23.01 8.62 6.87
N GLY A 252 -23.26 7.76 5.87
CA GLY A 252 -24.61 7.34 5.48
C GLY A 252 -25.33 6.57 6.59
N ASP A 253 -24.59 5.72 7.30
CA ASP A 253 -24.98 5.16 8.60
C ASP A 253 -23.75 5.13 9.50
N ILE A 254 -23.64 6.16 10.36
CA ILE A 254 -22.47 6.32 11.23
C ILE A 254 -22.40 5.25 12.33
N LYS A 255 -23.55 4.69 12.74
CA LYS A 255 -23.60 3.67 13.80
C LYS A 255 -23.12 2.33 13.25
N GLU A 256 -23.57 1.97 12.06
CA GLU A 256 -23.04 0.78 11.35
C GLU A 256 -21.53 0.93 11.11
N SER A 257 -21.09 2.12 10.69
CA SER A 257 -19.66 2.43 10.49
C SER A 257 -18.85 2.23 11.77
N GLU A 258 -19.32 2.73 12.91
CA GLU A 258 -18.67 2.60 14.22
C GLU A 258 -18.60 1.14 14.67
N GLN A 259 -19.71 0.40 14.51
CA GLN A 259 -19.78 -1.02 14.88
C GLN A 259 -18.79 -1.86 14.07
N MET A 260 -18.76 -1.69 12.75
CA MET A 260 -17.83 -2.44 11.92
C MET A 260 -16.38 -2.03 12.17
N TYR A 261 -16.11 -0.72 12.33
CA TYR A 261 -14.77 -0.25 12.65
C TYR A 261 -14.27 -0.88 13.96
N SER A 262 -15.12 -0.91 14.98
CA SER A 262 -14.82 -1.53 16.27
C SER A 262 -14.60 -3.04 16.17
N TRP A 263 -15.36 -3.74 15.32
CA TRP A 263 -15.21 -5.17 15.07
C TRP A 263 -13.87 -5.50 14.39
N VAL A 264 -13.48 -4.74 13.38
CA VAL A 264 -12.17 -4.94 12.70
C VAL A 264 -11.02 -4.59 13.64
N ASP A 265 -11.19 -3.55 14.46
CA ASP A 265 -10.22 -3.22 15.51
C ASP A 265 -10.08 -4.35 16.55
N GLU A 266 -11.19 -4.99 16.95
CA GLU A 266 -11.15 -6.16 17.83
C GLU A 266 -10.44 -7.34 17.18
N LEU A 267 -10.69 -7.58 15.89
CA LEU A 267 -10.01 -8.62 15.13
C LEU A 267 -8.49 -8.41 15.14
N ALA A 268 -8.03 -7.18 14.86
CA ALA A 268 -6.61 -6.84 14.91
C ALA A 268 -6.02 -7.04 16.31
N ARG A 269 -6.77 -6.70 17.37
CA ARG A 269 -6.33 -6.94 18.76
C ARG A 269 -6.23 -8.42 19.09
N LYS A 270 -7.16 -9.27 18.61
CA LYS A 270 -7.06 -10.72 18.79
C LYS A 270 -5.84 -11.33 18.11
N LEU A 271 -5.33 -10.72 17.04
CA LEU A 271 -4.08 -11.11 16.40
C LEU A 271 -2.84 -10.70 17.21
N GLY A 272 -2.93 -9.62 17.98
CA GLY A 272 -1.84 -9.08 18.79
C GLY A 272 -1.65 -7.56 18.69
N ALA A 273 -2.52 -6.84 17.96
CA ALA A 273 -2.44 -5.38 17.89
C ALA A 273 -2.63 -4.73 19.26
N ASN A 274 -1.84 -3.69 19.53
CA ASN A 274 -2.06 -2.83 20.69
C ASN A 274 -3.14 -1.79 20.35
N SER A 275 -4.12 -1.62 21.23
CA SER A 275 -5.16 -0.60 21.07
C SER A 275 -4.61 0.82 20.99
N ALA A 276 -3.44 1.08 21.58
CA ALA A 276 -2.78 2.38 21.52
C ALA A 276 -2.25 2.74 20.11
N ASP A 277 -2.00 1.73 19.27
CA ASP A 277 -1.54 1.93 17.89
C ASP A 277 -2.71 2.09 16.90
N GLN A 278 -3.93 1.79 17.35
CA GLN A 278 -5.15 1.91 16.55
C GLN A 278 -5.63 3.37 16.50
N VAL A 279 -6.26 3.75 15.39
CA VAL A 279 -6.81 5.09 15.21
C VAL A 279 -8.26 5.07 15.72
N PRO A 280 -8.63 5.93 16.69
CA PRO A 280 -10.01 6.03 17.15
C PRO A 280 -10.97 6.32 16.01
N PHE A 281 -12.15 5.69 16.04
CA PHE A 281 -13.17 5.83 15.00
C PHE A 281 -13.55 7.31 14.77
N GLU A 282 -13.67 8.12 15.81
CA GLU A 282 -14.05 9.53 15.69
C GLU A 282 -13.00 10.34 14.90
N LYS A 283 -11.72 9.99 15.02
CA LYS A 283 -10.66 10.63 14.21
C LYS A 283 -10.84 10.25 12.74
N TYR A 284 -11.10 8.98 12.46
CA TYR A 284 -11.35 8.51 11.10
C TYR A 284 -12.64 9.11 10.50
N ALA A 285 -13.76 9.06 11.23
CA ALA A 285 -15.04 9.62 10.82
C ALA A 285 -14.93 11.12 10.51
N ASN A 286 -14.20 11.88 11.34
CA ASN A 286 -13.94 13.30 11.06
C ASN A 286 -13.10 13.52 9.79
N ALA A 287 -12.05 12.70 9.58
CA ALA A 287 -11.27 12.77 8.34
C ALA A 287 -12.12 12.41 7.10
N ALA A 288 -13.01 11.42 7.23
CA ALA A 288 -13.88 10.95 6.16
C ALA A 288 -14.86 12.02 5.64
N LYS A 289 -15.17 13.06 6.41
CA LYS A 289 -16.03 14.19 5.98
C LYS A 289 -15.53 14.85 4.70
N ASN A 290 -14.22 14.84 4.46
CA ASN A 290 -13.57 15.48 3.31
C ASN A 290 -13.21 14.49 2.19
N LEU A 291 -13.57 13.21 2.31
CA LEU A 291 -13.25 12.18 1.31
C LEU A 291 -14.39 12.04 0.29
N LEU A 292 -14.48 13.01 -0.62
CA LEU A 292 -15.60 13.18 -1.55
C LEU A 292 -15.57 12.27 -2.79
N ASN A 293 -14.48 11.52 -2.98
CA ASN A 293 -14.35 10.57 -4.08
C ASN A 293 -14.61 9.14 -3.58
N PRO A 294 -15.14 8.23 -4.44
CA PRO A 294 -15.14 6.81 -4.14
C PRO A 294 -13.71 6.29 -3.96
N SER A 295 -13.54 5.17 -3.27
CA SER A 295 -12.22 4.56 -3.06
C SER A 295 -11.59 4.06 -4.37
N SER A 296 -10.27 3.82 -4.36
CA SER A 296 -9.57 3.26 -5.53
C SER A 296 -10.16 1.92 -5.96
N VAL A 297 -10.42 1.00 -5.03
CA VAL A 297 -11.03 -0.31 -5.31
C VAL A 297 -12.41 -0.15 -5.94
N ALA A 298 -13.26 0.73 -5.41
CA ALA A 298 -14.60 0.94 -5.94
C ALA A 298 -14.58 1.55 -7.34
N ARG A 299 -13.70 2.53 -7.60
CA ARG A 299 -13.52 3.10 -8.94
C ARG A 299 -12.97 2.06 -9.93
N SER A 300 -12.05 1.20 -9.51
CA SER A 300 -11.52 0.13 -10.35
C SER A 300 -12.61 -0.87 -10.75
N ILE A 301 -13.43 -1.31 -9.79
CA ILE A 301 -14.54 -2.22 -10.04
C ILE A 301 -15.57 -1.59 -10.98
N ASP A 302 -16.01 -0.36 -10.74
CA ASP A 302 -16.96 0.32 -11.63
C ASP A 302 -16.35 0.62 -13.01
N GLY A 303 -15.02 0.73 -13.10
CA GLY A 303 -14.28 0.83 -14.35
C GLY A 303 -14.11 -0.50 -15.09
N GLY A 304 -14.73 -1.59 -14.62
CA GLY A 304 -14.69 -2.90 -15.28
C GLY A 304 -13.53 -3.81 -14.86
N ALA A 305 -12.81 -3.49 -13.77
CA ALA A 305 -11.75 -4.37 -13.29
C ALA A 305 -12.32 -5.73 -12.88
N THR A 306 -11.76 -6.81 -13.43
CA THR A 306 -12.13 -8.20 -13.10
C THR A 306 -11.36 -8.75 -11.90
N ARG A 307 -10.33 -8.02 -11.46
CA ARG A 307 -9.44 -8.39 -10.34
C ARG A 307 -9.04 -7.14 -9.57
N VAL A 308 -9.05 -7.23 -8.25
CA VAL A 308 -8.66 -6.16 -7.31
C VAL A 308 -8.04 -6.77 -6.06
N GLU A 309 -7.38 -5.96 -5.24
CA GLU A 309 -6.99 -6.36 -3.89
C GLU A 309 -8.24 -6.73 -3.07
N ARG A 310 -8.19 -7.86 -2.35
CA ARG A 310 -9.32 -8.37 -1.55
C ARG A 310 -9.05 -8.35 -0.04
N VAL A 311 -8.74 -7.17 0.50
CA VAL A 311 -8.58 -6.97 1.95
C VAL A 311 -9.90 -7.28 2.70
N ASP A 312 -11.05 -7.05 2.05
CA ASP A 312 -12.36 -7.48 2.54
C ASP A 312 -12.42 -8.99 2.80
N ARG A 313 -11.99 -9.80 1.81
CA ARG A 313 -11.95 -11.25 1.91
C ARG A 313 -10.91 -11.69 2.94
N LEU A 314 -9.75 -11.04 2.95
CA LEU A 314 -8.69 -11.34 3.93
C LEU A 314 -9.22 -11.18 5.36
N VAL A 315 -9.85 -10.04 5.66
CA VAL A 315 -10.43 -9.76 6.98
C VAL A 315 -11.53 -10.78 7.35
N GLN A 316 -12.38 -11.18 6.39
CA GLN A 316 -13.38 -12.23 6.59
C GLN A 316 -12.76 -13.58 6.97
N LEU A 317 -11.75 -14.03 6.21
CA LEU A 317 -11.08 -15.32 6.44
C LEU A 317 -10.34 -15.35 7.78
N VAL A 318 -9.65 -14.25 8.10
CA VAL A 318 -8.96 -14.08 9.39
C VAL A 318 -9.97 -14.08 10.54
N GLY A 319 -11.08 -13.35 10.42
CA GLY A 319 -12.19 -13.39 11.38
C GLY A 319 -12.69 -14.81 11.61
N THR A 320 -13.02 -15.52 10.54
CA THR A 320 -13.49 -16.90 10.58
C THR A 320 -12.50 -17.82 11.31
N SER A 321 -11.20 -17.70 11.02
CA SER A 321 -10.16 -18.51 11.66
C SER A 321 -10.04 -18.29 13.18
N LEU A 322 -10.50 -17.14 13.67
CA LEU A 322 -10.52 -16.77 15.09
C LEU A 322 -11.91 -16.90 15.74
N GLY A 323 -12.86 -17.54 15.04
CA GLY A 323 -14.24 -17.71 15.52
C GLY A 323 -15.01 -16.39 15.62
N MET A 324 -14.64 -15.38 14.83
CA MET A 324 -15.34 -14.11 14.71
C MET A 324 -16.11 -14.04 13.38
N GLN A 325 -17.30 -13.47 13.40
CA GLN A 325 -18.10 -13.23 12.21
C GLN A 325 -18.75 -11.84 12.26
N SER A 326 -18.98 -11.24 11.10
CA SER A 326 -19.67 -9.96 10.94
C SER A 326 -20.53 -9.98 9.68
N ASP A 327 -21.84 -9.82 9.84
CA ASP A 327 -22.79 -9.76 8.72
C ASP A 327 -22.45 -8.64 7.73
N THR A 328 -21.96 -7.50 8.24
CA THR A 328 -21.55 -6.37 7.40
C THR A 328 -20.34 -6.75 6.53
N VAL A 329 -19.31 -7.39 7.11
CA VAL A 329 -18.13 -7.84 6.35
C VAL A 329 -18.53 -8.88 5.31
N ASP A 330 -19.39 -9.84 5.68
CA ASP A 330 -19.87 -10.88 4.76
C ASP A 330 -20.65 -10.29 3.58
N SER A 331 -21.49 -9.29 3.84
CA SER A 331 -22.25 -8.56 2.82
C SER A 331 -21.34 -7.77 1.88
N ILE A 332 -20.30 -7.11 2.42
CA ILE A 332 -19.28 -6.41 1.63
C ILE A 332 -18.59 -7.40 0.69
N VAL A 333 -18.09 -8.51 1.23
CA VAL A 333 -17.38 -9.54 0.46
C VAL A 333 -18.27 -10.08 -0.67
N SER A 334 -19.53 -10.42 -0.35
CA SER A 334 -20.49 -10.90 -1.35
C SER A 334 -20.77 -9.86 -2.44
N THR A 335 -20.86 -8.57 -2.08
CA THR A 335 -21.07 -7.49 -3.05
C THR A 335 -19.88 -7.32 -3.98
N VAL A 336 -18.65 -7.39 -3.43
CA VAL A 336 -17.42 -7.32 -4.22
C VAL A 336 -17.32 -8.52 -5.17
N ASP A 337 -17.57 -9.74 -4.69
CA ASP A 337 -17.58 -10.94 -5.54
C ASP A 337 -18.55 -10.78 -6.72
N GLN A 338 -19.80 -10.40 -6.44
CA GLN A 338 -20.84 -10.22 -7.47
C GLN A 338 -20.42 -9.19 -8.53
N LYS A 339 -19.83 -8.07 -8.12
CA LYS A 339 -19.37 -7.03 -9.06
C LYS A 339 -18.20 -7.50 -9.91
N LEU A 340 -17.26 -8.28 -9.35
CA LEU A 340 -16.15 -8.85 -10.11
C LEU A 340 -16.66 -9.91 -11.12
N GLU A 341 -17.58 -10.78 -10.71
CA GLU A 341 -18.22 -11.76 -11.59
C GLU A 341 -18.99 -11.11 -12.75
N GLN A 342 -19.69 -10.00 -12.48
CA GLN A 342 -20.35 -9.20 -13.52
C GLN A 342 -19.34 -8.65 -14.52
N ASN A 343 -18.22 -8.09 -14.05
CA ASN A 343 -17.16 -7.57 -14.92
C ASN A 343 -16.51 -8.68 -15.75
N ILE A 344 -16.30 -9.87 -15.16
CA ILE A 344 -15.77 -11.04 -15.88
C ILE A 344 -16.73 -11.46 -16.98
N SER A 345 -18.03 -11.53 -16.68
CA SER A 345 -19.06 -11.92 -17.63
C SER A 345 -19.28 -10.90 -18.75
N ALA A 346 -19.01 -9.62 -18.48
CA ALA A 346 -19.10 -8.53 -19.45
C ALA A 346 -17.80 -8.32 -20.25
N SER A 347 -16.70 -8.96 -19.86
CA SER A 347 -15.43 -8.90 -20.58
C SER A 347 -15.53 -9.76 -21.85
N PRO A 348 -15.15 -9.22 -23.03
CA PRO A 348 -15.29 -9.90 -24.32
C PRO A 348 -14.37 -11.12 -24.49
#